data_AF-A0AA88GMN4-F1
#
_entry.id   AF-A0AA88GMN4-F1
#
_cell.length_a   1.000
_cell.length_b   1.000
_cell.length_c   1.000
_cell.angle_alpha   90.00
_cell.angle_beta   90.00
_cell.angle_gamma   90.00
#
_symmetry.space_group_name_H-M   'P 1'
#
loop_
_entity.id
_entity.type
_entity.pdbx_description
1 polymer ?
#
loop_
_entity_poly.entity_id
_entity_poly.type
_entity_poly.pdbx_seq_one_letter_code
_entity_poly.pdbx_strand_id
1 'polypeptide(L)'
;MYSSTVDSSNFSTSSNHQTQENTSENSHKKLQDNLGASTWAFMHTVAAQYPKKPSPIQQHHIKQLFVRIAEFYPCRWCAKDFADSIKKHPIRAESREALSIWLCERHNEVNEKIGKPIVPDCKTAWKRWLVEDDAEDVEEKVEEHKKPDFVSNDFDWLDSSAAENNNQNGGDIDFDTPSMDDLMKDCKFCESTMGKERYDKLKSLLNKRP
;
A
#
# COMPACT_ATOMS: atom_id res chain seq x y z
N MET A 1 17.16 -27.13 49.00
CA MET A 1 16.26 -26.63 50.08
C MET A 1 15.29 -25.69 49.39
N TYR A 2 14.02 -25.99 49.10
CA TYR A 2 13.06 -26.90 49.70
C TYR A 2 12.40 -27.79 48.63
N SER A 3 12.12 -29.03 49.05
CA SER A 3 11.31 -30.05 48.40
C SER A 3 9.92 -30.06 49.05
N SER A 4 8.86 -30.37 48.30
CA SER A 4 7.71 -31.14 48.78
C SER A 4 6.87 -31.62 47.59
N THR A 5 6.75 -32.95 47.49
CA THR A 5 5.92 -33.75 46.57
C THR A 5 4.76 -34.37 47.34
N VAL A 6 3.56 -34.40 46.76
CA VAL A 6 2.53 -35.50 46.72
C VAL A 6 1.20 -34.90 46.19
N ASP A 7 0.25 -35.59 45.56
CA ASP A 7 0.20 -36.72 44.63
C ASP A 7 -1.24 -36.67 44.03
N SER A 8 -1.35 -37.19 42.81
CA SER A 8 -2.49 -37.56 41.97
C SER A 8 -3.93 -37.49 42.52
N SER A 9 -4.77 -36.77 41.80
CA SER A 9 -6.16 -37.18 41.53
C SER A 9 -6.54 -36.83 40.09
N ASN A 10 -6.63 -37.86 39.25
CA ASN A 10 -7.18 -37.78 37.90
C ASN A 10 -8.66 -37.38 37.96
N PHE A 11 -9.00 -36.24 37.34
CA PHE A 11 -10.35 -35.97 36.89
C PHE A 11 -10.30 -35.53 35.42
N SER A 12 -10.57 -36.49 34.53
CA SER A 12 -10.78 -36.23 33.12
C SER A 12 -12.04 -35.40 32.94
N THR A 13 -11.88 -34.13 32.61
CA THR A 13 -12.90 -33.37 31.88
C THR A 13 -12.21 -32.57 30.80
N SER A 14 -12.39 -33.03 29.56
CA SER A 14 -12.06 -32.30 28.34
C SER A 14 -12.66 -30.91 28.39
N SER A 15 -11.84 -29.87 28.50
CA SER A 15 -12.24 -28.51 28.17
C SER A 15 -11.38 -28.03 27.01
N ASN A 16 -11.99 -28.06 25.84
CA ASN A 16 -11.43 -27.75 24.53
C ASN A 16 -11.32 -26.22 24.34
N HIS A 17 -10.75 -25.51 25.32
CA HIS A 17 -10.78 -24.05 25.39
C HIS A 17 -9.45 -23.37 24.99
N GLN A 18 -8.42 -24.13 24.60
CA GLN A 18 -7.09 -23.59 24.22
C GLN A 18 -6.83 -23.55 22.70
N THR A 19 -7.78 -23.97 21.86
CA THR A 19 -7.63 -24.01 20.39
C THR A 19 -8.28 -22.83 19.66
N GLN A 20 -9.09 -22.00 20.32
CA GLN A 20 -9.75 -20.84 19.68
C GLN A 20 -8.96 -19.52 19.79
N GLU A 21 -8.21 -19.28 20.87
CA GLU A 21 -7.39 -18.05 21.00
C GLU A 21 -6.17 -18.07 20.07
N ASN A 22 -5.49 -19.22 19.95
CA ASN A 22 -4.30 -19.39 19.10
C ASN A 22 -4.55 -19.25 17.59
N THR A 23 -5.77 -19.45 17.12
CA THR A 23 -6.12 -19.35 15.68
C THR A 23 -6.53 -17.93 15.31
N SER A 24 -7.29 -17.26 16.18
CA SER A 24 -7.67 -15.85 16.05
C SER A 24 -6.46 -14.91 16.04
N GLU A 25 -5.57 -15.01 17.04
CA GLU A 25 -4.41 -14.12 17.15
C GLU A 25 -3.43 -14.26 15.96
N ASN A 26 -3.23 -15.49 15.50
CA ASN A 26 -2.39 -15.78 14.35
C ASN A 26 -3.02 -15.27 13.04
N SER A 27 -4.35 -15.30 12.92
CA SER A 27 -5.07 -14.74 11.78
C SER A 27 -4.98 -13.20 11.72
N HIS A 28 -5.12 -12.52 12.86
CA HIS A 28 -5.00 -11.06 12.97
C HIS A 28 -3.59 -10.57 12.64
N LYS A 29 -2.55 -11.25 13.17
CA LYS A 29 -1.17 -10.94 12.85
C LYS A 29 -0.87 -11.13 11.36
N LYS A 30 -1.36 -12.23 10.77
CA LYS A 30 -1.20 -12.51 9.34
C LYS A 30 -1.89 -11.48 8.45
N LEU A 31 -3.05 -10.97 8.86
CA LEU A 31 -3.75 -9.90 8.16
C LEU A 31 -2.95 -8.59 8.20
N GLN A 32 -2.42 -8.22 9.37
CA GLN A 32 -1.58 -7.02 9.53
C GLN A 32 -0.31 -7.09 8.67
N ASP A 33 0.38 -8.23 8.67
CA ASP A 33 1.61 -8.43 7.89
C ASP A 33 1.34 -8.32 6.36
N ASN A 34 0.25 -8.92 5.88
CA ASN A 34 -0.12 -8.83 4.46
C ASN A 34 -0.58 -7.42 4.07
N LEU A 35 -1.37 -6.75 4.91
CA LEU A 35 -1.84 -5.39 4.66
C LEU A 35 -0.66 -4.41 4.59
N GLY A 36 0.28 -4.50 5.53
CA GLY A 36 1.50 -3.70 5.53
C GLY A 36 2.29 -3.86 4.24
N ALA A 37 2.58 -5.11 3.85
CA ALA A 37 3.33 -5.40 2.63
C ALA A 37 2.63 -4.87 1.37
N SER A 38 1.32 -5.05 1.26
CA SER A 38 0.53 -4.56 0.11
C SER A 38 0.49 -3.04 0.04
N THR A 39 0.29 -2.35 1.17
CA THR A 39 0.28 -0.88 1.19
C THR A 39 1.65 -0.30 0.85
N TRP A 40 2.74 -0.89 1.35
CA TRP A 40 4.09 -0.49 0.94
C TRP A 40 4.32 -0.70 -0.56
N ALA A 41 3.88 -1.83 -1.12
CA ALA A 41 3.99 -2.08 -2.55
C ALA A 41 3.26 -1.00 -3.37
N PHE A 42 2.02 -0.70 -3.02
CA PHE A 42 1.24 0.36 -3.65
C PHE A 42 1.96 1.72 -3.58
N MET A 43 2.37 2.15 -2.39
CA MET A 43 3.01 3.46 -2.21
C MET A 43 4.33 3.57 -2.97
N HIS A 44 5.16 2.52 -2.94
CA HIS A 44 6.46 2.52 -3.65
C HIS A 44 6.28 2.51 -5.17
N THR A 45 5.30 1.78 -5.68
CA THR A 45 4.93 1.83 -7.10
C THR A 45 4.45 3.23 -7.49
N VAL A 46 3.54 3.82 -6.72
CA VAL A 46 3.06 5.19 -6.98
C VAL A 46 4.22 6.19 -7.01
N ALA A 47 5.16 6.09 -6.06
CA ALA A 47 6.33 6.96 -6.00
C ALA A 47 7.29 6.74 -7.17
N ALA A 48 7.50 5.49 -7.60
CA ALA A 48 8.36 5.15 -8.72
C ALA A 48 7.79 5.59 -10.08
N GLN A 49 6.45 5.56 -10.23
CA GLN A 49 5.75 6.00 -11.44
C GLN A 49 5.46 7.51 -11.46
N TYR A 50 5.64 8.20 -10.33
CA TYR A 50 5.42 9.64 -10.21
C TYR A 50 6.24 10.44 -11.26
N PRO A 51 5.75 11.56 -11.82
CA PRO A 51 6.48 12.28 -12.87
C PRO A 51 7.85 12.80 -12.39
N LYS A 52 8.85 12.79 -13.29
CA LYS A 52 10.15 13.44 -13.02
C LYS A 52 9.98 14.96 -12.78
N LYS A 53 9.01 15.60 -13.44
CA LYS A 53 8.68 17.03 -13.31
C LYS A 53 7.16 17.19 -13.08
N PRO A 54 6.67 17.05 -11.84
CA PRO A 54 5.24 17.09 -11.54
C PRO A 54 4.68 18.53 -11.50
N SER A 55 3.43 18.70 -11.96
CA SER A 55 2.69 19.97 -11.85
C SER A 55 2.35 20.28 -10.38
N PRO A 56 2.07 21.56 -10.03
CA PRO A 56 1.67 21.91 -8.67
C PRO A 56 0.45 21.15 -8.15
N ILE A 57 -0.50 20.84 -9.03
CA ILE A 57 -1.70 20.05 -8.71
C ILE A 57 -1.32 18.60 -8.41
N GLN A 58 -0.47 17.97 -9.22
CA GLN A 58 0.03 16.62 -8.95
C GLN A 58 0.81 16.55 -7.63
N GLN A 59 1.60 17.58 -7.30
CA GLN A 59 2.28 17.69 -6.01
C GLN A 59 1.30 17.81 -4.85
N HIS A 60 0.22 18.57 -5.02
CA HIS A 60 -0.84 18.67 -4.02
C HIS A 60 -1.55 17.32 -3.81
N HIS A 61 -1.97 16.66 -4.90
CA HIS A 61 -2.70 15.38 -4.85
C HIS A 61 -1.87 14.27 -4.22
N ILE A 62 -0.58 14.15 -4.56
CA ILE A 62 0.25 13.11 -3.97
C ILE A 62 0.47 13.33 -2.48
N LYS A 63 0.62 14.58 -2.04
CA LYS A 63 0.70 14.93 -0.62
C LYS A 63 -0.59 14.56 0.11
N GLN A 64 -1.74 14.88 -0.48
CA GLN A 64 -3.05 14.49 0.04
C GLN A 64 -3.17 12.96 0.16
N LEU A 65 -2.78 12.20 -0.87
CA LEU A 65 -2.83 10.73 -0.83
C LEU A 65 -2.10 10.16 0.39
N PHE A 66 -0.85 10.55 0.64
CA PHE A 66 -0.09 10.05 1.79
C PHE A 66 -0.69 10.47 3.14
N VAL A 67 -1.25 11.68 3.23
CA VAL A 67 -1.98 12.13 4.42
C VAL A 67 -3.24 11.28 4.64
N ARG A 68 -4.00 10.98 3.59
CA ARG A 68 -5.21 10.14 3.68
C ARG A 68 -4.88 8.70 3.99
N ILE A 69 -3.76 8.16 3.50
CA ILE A 69 -3.25 6.85 3.94
C ILE A 69 -3.01 6.89 5.46
N ALA A 70 -2.33 7.92 5.98
CA ALA A 70 -2.09 8.04 7.42
C ALA A 70 -3.37 8.21 8.25
N GLU A 71 -4.43 8.77 7.68
CA GLU A 71 -5.73 8.95 8.34
C GLU A 71 -6.58 7.67 8.37
N PHE A 72 -6.64 6.95 7.24
CA PHE A 72 -7.55 5.81 7.05
C PHE A 72 -6.87 4.45 7.20
N TYR A 73 -5.58 4.40 7.54
CA TYR A 73 -4.89 3.11 7.67
C TYR A 73 -5.54 2.25 8.79
N PRO A 74 -5.99 1.01 8.49
CA PRO A 74 -6.76 0.19 9.43
C PRO A 74 -6.05 -0.19 10.75
N CYS A 75 -4.73 -0.01 10.83
CA CYS A 75 -3.97 -0.18 12.07
C CYS A 75 -3.80 1.18 12.78
N ARG A 76 -4.57 1.42 13.85
CA ARG A 76 -4.61 2.70 14.58
C ARG A 76 -3.24 3.26 14.99
N TRP A 77 -2.38 2.44 15.60
CA TRP A 77 -1.05 2.89 16.02
C TRP A 77 -0.11 3.08 14.83
N CYS A 78 -0.18 2.21 13.83
CA CYS A 78 0.60 2.38 12.59
C CYS A 78 0.23 3.69 11.88
N ALA A 79 -1.07 4.01 11.81
CA ALA A 79 -1.61 5.23 11.21
C ALA A 79 -1.10 6.48 11.95
N LYS A 80 -1.19 6.46 13.29
CA LYS A 80 -0.66 7.53 14.15
C LYS A 80 0.85 7.72 13.99
N ASP A 81 1.62 6.63 14.02
CA ASP A 81 3.07 6.69 13.85
C ASP A 81 3.45 7.29 12.49
N PHE A 82 2.74 6.89 11.43
CA PHE A 82 2.98 7.41 10.08
C PHE A 82 2.60 8.90 9.97
N ALA A 83 1.49 9.30 10.58
CA ALA A 83 1.09 10.72 10.64
C ALA A 83 2.13 11.57 11.40
N ASP A 84 2.67 11.07 12.50
CA ASP A 84 3.71 11.76 13.26
C ASP A 84 5.04 11.82 12.47
N SER A 85 5.37 10.75 11.73
CA SER A 85 6.51 10.74 10.81
C SER A 85 6.36 11.78 9.69
N ILE A 86 5.18 11.91 9.07
CA ILE A 86 4.89 12.95 8.07
C ILE A 86 5.05 14.36 8.63
N LYS A 87 4.60 14.61 9.87
CA LYS A 87 4.77 15.92 10.53
C LYS A 87 6.24 16.26 10.76
N LYS A 88 7.03 15.28 11.21
CA LYS A 88 8.45 15.46 11.48
C LYS A 88 9.27 15.59 10.20
N HIS A 89 8.86 14.89 9.14
CA HIS A 89 9.55 14.83 7.87
C HIS A 89 8.53 15.06 6.73
N PRO A 90 8.29 16.34 6.37
CA PRO A 90 7.32 16.69 5.35
C PRO A 90 7.54 15.94 4.02
N ILE A 91 6.43 15.60 3.35
CA ILE A 91 6.44 14.85 2.09
C ILE A 91 7.16 15.67 1.01
N ARG A 92 8.23 15.09 0.46
CA ARG A 92 8.98 15.64 -0.68
C ARG A 92 8.30 15.20 -1.97
N ALA A 93 7.70 16.13 -2.71
CA ALA A 93 6.94 15.83 -3.92
C ALA A 93 7.51 16.53 -5.16
N GLU A 94 8.71 17.08 -5.07
CA GLU A 94 9.28 17.95 -6.12
C GLU A 94 9.67 17.16 -7.37
N SER A 95 9.95 15.86 -7.22
CA SER A 95 10.21 14.92 -8.31
C SER A 95 9.93 13.47 -7.88
N ARG A 96 9.89 12.56 -8.87
CA ARG A 96 9.90 11.10 -8.69
C ARG A 96 10.95 10.64 -7.68
N GLU A 97 12.19 11.09 -7.86
CA GLU A 97 13.32 10.70 -7.03
C GLU A 97 13.15 11.23 -5.60
N ALA A 98 12.75 12.50 -5.45
CA ALA A 98 12.56 13.11 -4.13
C ALA A 98 11.49 12.37 -3.30
N LEU A 99 10.37 12.03 -3.94
CA LEU A 99 9.27 11.29 -3.33
C LEU A 99 9.65 9.85 -2.99
N SER A 100 10.32 9.18 -3.93
CA SER A 100 10.78 7.79 -3.75
C SER A 100 11.80 7.66 -2.62
N ILE A 101 12.76 8.58 -2.53
CA ILE A 101 13.75 8.61 -1.44
C ILE A 101 13.05 8.90 -0.12
N TRP A 102 12.15 9.88 -0.07
CA TRP A 102 11.36 10.19 1.13
C TRP A 102 10.61 8.96 1.64
N LEU A 103 9.90 8.25 0.75
CA LEU A 103 9.14 7.07 1.12
C LEU A 103 10.01 5.92 1.62
N CYS A 104 11.18 5.70 0.99
CA CYS A 104 12.16 4.71 1.44
C CYS A 104 12.68 5.01 2.86
N GLU A 105 13.00 6.28 3.16
CA GLU A 105 13.39 6.70 4.50
C GLU A 105 12.28 6.42 5.53
N ARG A 106 11.02 6.73 5.20
CA ARG A 106 9.87 6.41 6.08
C ARG A 106 9.71 4.92 6.31
N HIS A 107 9.90 4.11 5.27
CA HIS A 107 9.85 2.65 5.38
C HIS A 107 10.98 2.12 6.28
N ASN A 108 12.16 2.72 6.21
CA ASN A 108 13.28 2.37 7.08
C ASN A 108 13.01 2.69 8.56
N GLU A 109 12.31 3.79 8.89
CA GLU A 109 11.89 4.07 10.27
C GLU A 109 11.01 2.94 10.83
N VAL A 110 10.10 2.41 10.02
CA VAL A 110 9.28 1.26 10.40
C VAL A 110 10.12 0.00 10.51
N ASN A 111 11.05 -0.25 9.57
CA ASN A 111 11.94 -1.41 9.62
C ASN A 111 12.78 -1.41 10.90
N GLU A 112 13.37 -0.28 11.27
CA GLU A 112 14.12 -0.12 12.51
C GLU A 112 13.24 -0.42 13.72
N LYS A 113 12.03 0.15 13.79
CA LYS A 113 11.07 -0.07 14.88
C LYS A 113 10.70 -1.54 15.08
N ILE A 114 10.59 -2.31 14.00
CA ILE A 114 10.19 -3.73 14.04
C ILE A 114 11.36 -4.71 13.86
N GLY A 115 12.60 -4.24 13.94
CA GLY A 115 13.81 -5.07 13.87
C GLY A 115 14.04 -5.73 12.50
N LYS A 116 13.55 -5.14 11.41
CA LYS A 116 13.84 -5.57 10.03
C LYS A 116 15.10 -4.89 9.49
N PRO A 117 15.78 -5.51 8.50
CA PRO A 117 16.91 -4.89 7.83
C PRO A 117 16.54 -3.53 7.22
N ILE A 118 17.40 -2.55 7.44
CA ILE A 118 17.32 -1.24 6.79
C ILE A 118 17.87 -1.33 5.37
N VAL A 119 17.23 -0.59 4.46
CA VAL A 119 17.74 -0.40 3.09
C VAL A 119 18.79 0.72 3.13
N PRO A 120 20.07 0.44 2.86
CA PRO A 120 21.16 1.41 3.07
C PRO A 120 21.15 2.54 2.05
N ASP A 121 20.76 2.26 0.79
CA ASP A 121 20.73 3.26 -0.28
C ASP A 121 19.32 3.46 -0.84
N CYS A 122 18.62 4.46 -0.31
CA CYS A 122 17.31 4.86 -0.81
C CYS A 122 17.35 5.51 -2.21
N LYS A 123 18.52 5.94 -2.71
CA LYS A 123 18.63 6.59 -4.03
C LYS A 123 18.42 5.63 -5.20
N THR A 124 18.67 4.34 -4.97
CA THR A 124 18.55 3.28 -5.98
C THR A 124 17.46 2.27 -5.66
N ALA A 125 17.07 2.14 -4.40
CA ALA A 125 16.08 1.15 -3.96
C ALA A 125 14.72 1.26 -4.67
N TRP A 126 14.33 2.47 -5.10
CA TRP A 126 13.06 2.69 -5.77
C TRP A 126 13.01 2.12 -7.19
N LYS A 127 14.17 1.88 -7.82
CA LYS A 127 14.26 1.30 -9.17
C LYS A 127 13.62 -0.09 -9.26
N ARG A 128 13.57 -0.85 -8.16
CA ARG A 128 12.90 -2.17 -8.16
C ARG A 128 11.39 -2.08 -8.43
N TRP A 129 10.81 -0.90 -8.28
CA TRP A 129 9.36 -0.64 -8.40
C TRP A 129 9.02 0.08 -9.72
N LEU A 130 9.99 0.29 -10.61
CA LEU A 130 9.76 0.77 -11.96
C LEU A 130 9.21 -0.34 -12.85
N VAL A 131 8.26 0.01 -13.71
CA VAL A 131 7.89 -0.79 -14.88
C VAL A 131 8.88 -0.48 -16.00
N GLU A 132 9.37 -1.50 -16.70
CA GLU A 132 10.50 -1.40 -17.64
C GLU A 132 10.28 -0.41 -18.80
N ASP A 133 9.03 -0.07 -19.14
CA ASP A 133 8.70 0.88 -20.22
C ASP A 133 9.15 2.34 -19.94
N ASP A 134 9.56 2.64 -18.70
CA ASP A 134 10.07 3.95 -18.27
C ASP A 134 11.61 3.98 -18.09
N ALA A 135 12.31 2.88 -18.41
CA ALA A 135 13.74 2.71 -18.18
C ALA A 135 14.63 3.32 -19.28
N GLU A 136 14.07 3.80 -20.40
CA GLU A 136 14.85 4.43 -21.44
C GLU A 136 15.09 5.93 -21.18
N ASP A 137 16.35 6.26 -20.87
CA ASP A 137 16.92 7.59 -21.01
C ASP A 137 16.95 7.97 -22.50
N VAL A 138 15.85 8.54 -23.01
CA VAL A 138 15.89 9.28 -24.28
C VAL A 138 16.30 10.72 -23.97
N GLU A 139 17.58 10.99 -24.19
CA GLU A 139 18.10 12.34 -24.35
C GLU A 139 17.23 13.14 -25.32
N GLU A 140 16.94 14.37 -24.91
CA GLU A 140 16.33 15.47 -25.63
C GLU A 140 16.41 15.37 -27.17
N LYS A 141 15.32 14.91 -27.78
CA LYS A 141 14.86 15.44 -29.07
C LYS A 141 13.43 15.92 -28.89
N VAL A 142 13.30 17.23 -28.87
CA VAL A 142 12.03 17.94 -28.99
C VAL A 142 11.48 17.67 -30.37
N GLU A 143 10.77 16.56 -30.52
CA GLU A 143 9.75 16.40 -31.55
C GLU A 143 8.49 15.87 -30.85
N GLU A 144 7.41 16.60 -31.07
CA GLU A 144 6.11 16.55 -30.43
C GLU A 144 5.38 15.22 -30.67
N HIS A 145 5.94 14.11 -30.21
CA HIS A 145 5.17 12.91 -29.91
C HIS A 145 4.62 13.10 -28.51
N LYS A 146 3.48 13.80 -28.43
CA LYS A 146 2.65 13.80 -27.23
C LYS A 146 2.40 12.34 -26.88
N LYS A 147 3.09 11.81 -25.84
CA LYS A 147 2.50 10.76 -25.03
C LYS A 147 1.08 11.27 -24.70
N PRO A 148 0.02 10.45 -24.82
CA PRO A 148 -1.25 10.87 -24.24
C PRO A 148 -0.93 11.20 -22.80
N ASP A 149 -1.12 12.46 -22.41
CA ASP A 149 -0.94 12.88 -21.05
C ASP A 149 -1.83 11.96 -20.22
N PHE A 150 -1.23 11.01 -19.50
CA PHE A 150 -1.94 10.10 -18.60
C PHE A 150 -2.62 10.86 -17.44
N VAL A 151 -2.71 12.19 -17.52
CA VAL A 151 -3.21 13.07 -16.48
C VAL A 151 -3.95 14.25 -17.09
N SER A 152 -5.27 14.12 -17.18
CA SER A 152 -6.27 15.06 -16.65
C SER A 152 -7.65 14.65 -17.16
N ASN A 153 -7.80 14.55 -18.48
CA ASN A 153 -9.12 14.45 -19.10
C ASN A 153 -9.88 13.14 -18.85
N ASP A 154 -9.18 12.02 -18.62
CA ASP A 154 -9.84 10.72 -18.33
C ASP A 154 -10.46 10.67 -16.91
N PHE A 155 -10.08 11.61 -16.04
CA PHE A 155 -10.61 11.73 -14.68
C PHE A 155 -11.38 13.05 -14.47
N ASP A 156 -11.73 13.79 -15.53
CA ASP A 156 -12.47 15.06 -15.42
C ASP A 156 -13.83 14.92 -14.69
N TRP A 157 -14.40 13.71 -14.68
CA TRP A 157 -15.58 13.41 -13.89
C TRP A 157 -15.37 13.54 -12.37
N LEU A 158 -14.15 13.30 -11.86
CA LEU A 158 -13.84 13.47 -10.43
C LEU A 158 -14.00 14.94 -10.01
N ASP A 159 -13.63 15.88 -10.87
CA ASP A 159 -13.66 17.32 -10.58
C ASP A 159 -15.07 17.91 -10.75
N SER A 160 -15.87 17.32 -11.65
CA SER A 160 -17.28 17.71 -11.88
C SER A 160 -18.18 17.47 -10.66
N SER A 161 -17.80 16.59 -9.74
CA SER A 161 -18.56 16.30 -8.52
C SER A 161 -18.31 17.28 -7.35
N ALA A 162 -17.25 18.10 -7.44
CA ALA A 162 -16.92 19.09 -6.41
C ALA A 162 -17.70 20.41 -6.57
N ALA A 163 -18.42 20.58 -7.70
CA ALA A 163 -19.14 21.79 -8.03
C ALA A 163 -20.59 21.51 -8.42
N GLU A 164 -21.44 21.04 -7.49
CA GLU A 164 -22.87 21.35 -7.56
C GLU A 164 -23.59 21.09 -6.21
N ASN A 165 -24.21 22.17 -5.70
CA ASN A 165 -25.11 22.16 -4.56
C ASN A 165 -26.51 21.69 -4.98
N ASN A 166 -27.14 20.89 -4.14
CA ASN A 166 -28.60 20.70 -3.99
C ASN A 166 -29.41 20.35 -5.24
N ASN A 167 -29.49 19.06 -5.56
CA ASN A 167 -30.79 18.46 -5.87
C ASN A 167 -30.80 16.95 -5.59
N GLN A 168 -31.76 16.50 -4.79
CA GLN A 168 -32.03 15.08 -4.60
C GLN A 168 -32.60 14.52 -5.90
N ASN A 169 -31.83 13.66 -6.57
CA ASN A 169 -32.35 12.56 -7.37
C ASN A 169 -31.27 11.48 -7.38
N GLY A 170 -31.51 10.42 -6.60
CA GLY A 170 -30.71 9.21 -6.67
C GLY A 170 -30.93 8.54 -8.03
N GLY A 171 -29.97 8.72 -8.93
CA GLY A 171 -29.76 7.84 -10.06
C GLY A 171 -28.59 6.93 -9.73
N ASP A 172 -28.82 5.62 -9.78
CA ASP A 172 -27.76 4.62 -9.62
C ASP A 172 -26.67 4.88 -10.67
N ILE A 173 -25.47 5.18 -10.20
CA ILE A 173 -24.28 5.23 -11.06
C ILE A 173 -23.96 3.78 -11.37
N ASP A 174 -24.33 3.32 -12.57
CA ASP A 174 -23.89 2.04 -13.11
C ASP A 174 -22.39 2.15 -13.39
N PHE A 175 -21.59 1.89 -12.36
CA PHE A 175 -20.18 1.62 -12.53
C PHE A 175 -20.12 0.22 -13.15
N ASP A 176 -19.79 0.14 -14.44
CA ASP A 176 -19.34 -1.11 -15.07
C ASP A 176 -18.10 -1.59 -14.31
N THR A 177 -18.31 -2.18 -13.12
CA THR A 177 -17.25 -2.77 -12.32
C THR A 177 -16.79 -3.96 -13.12
N PRO A 178 -15.54 -3.97 -13.63
CA PRO A 178 -15.02 -5.20 -14.19
C PRO A 178 -15.16 -6.27 -13.11
N SER A 179 -15.60 -7.46 -13.51
CA SER A 179 -15.60 -8.61 -12.60
C SER A 179 -14.22 -8.70 -11.94
N MET A 180 -14.15 -9.09 -10.66
CA MET A 180 -12.86 -9.38 -10.01
C MET A 180 -12.02 -10.35 -10.85
N ASP A 181 -12.67 -11.23 -11.62
CA ASP A 181 -12.00 -12.15 -12.56
C ASP A 181 -11.39 -11.43 -13.77
N ASP A 182 -11.94 -10.30 -14.21
CA ASP A 182 -11.39 -9.48 -15.30
C ASP A 182 -10.31 -8.51 -14.82
N LEU A 183 -10.42 -7.98 -13.60
CA LEU A 183 -9.35 -7.20 -12.95
C LEU A 183 -8.07 -8.04 -12.72
N MET A 184 -8.23 -9.36 -12.59
CA MET A 184 -7.16 -10.32 -12.30
C MET A 184 -6.57 -11.00 -13.54
N LYS A 185 -7.10 -10.75 -14.74
CA LYS A 185 -6.78 -11.56 -15.93
C LYS A 185 -5.43 -11.26 -16.58
N ASP A 186 -4.80 -10.12 -16.31
CA ASP A 186 -3.52 -9.77 -16.95
C ASP A 186 -2.48 -9.15 -15.99
N CYS A 187 -2.37 -9.62 -14.75
CA CYS A 187 -1.43 -9.02 -13.81
C CYS A 187 0.03 -9.52 -13.92
N LYS A 188 0.64 -9.45 -15.12
CA LYS A 188 2.11 -9.51 -15.25
C LYS A 188 2.80 -8.45 -14.39
N PHE A 189 2.15 -7.29 -14.25
CA PHE A 189 2.60 -6.20 -13.40
C PHE A 189 2.56 -6.55 -11.90
N CYS A 190 1.49 -7.18 -11.40
CA CYS A 190 1.41 -7.58 -9.98
C CYS A 190 2.43 -8.66 -9.66
N GLU A 191 2.57 -9.67 -10.53
CA GLU A 191 3.51 -10.77 -10.33
C GLU A 191 4.96 -10.26 -10.30
N SER A 192 5.34 -9.36 -11.22
CA SER A 192 6.68 -8.75 -11.25
C SER A 192 6.95 -7.83 -10.06
N THR A 193 5.96 -7.02 -9.66
CA THR A 193 6.11 -6.04 -8.57
C THR A 193 6.17 -6.68 -7.18
N MET A 194 5.29 -7.67 -6.96
CA MET A 194 5.10 -8.31 -5.66
C MET A 194 5.90 -9.61 -5.51
N GLY A 195 6.31 -10.22 -6.62
CA GLY A 195 6.84 -11.58 -6.66
C GLY A 195 5.73 -12.63 -6.71
N LYS A 196 5.94 -13.69 -7.49
CA LYS A 196 4.96 -14.76 -7.77
C LYS A 196 4.30 -15.35 -6.52
N GLU A 197 5.10 -15.73 -5.53
CA GLU A 197 4.57 -16.31 -4.29
C GLU A 197 3.60 -15.37 -3.55
N ARG A 198 3.89 -14.06 -3.53
CA ARG A 198 3.03 -13.07 -2.88
C ARG A 198 1.79 -12.77 -3.70
N TYR A 199 1.92 -12.74 -5.03
CA TYR A 199 0.79 -12.58 -5.94
C TYR A 199 -0.19 -13.75 -5.80
N ASP A 200 0.29 -14.99 -5.83
CA ASP A 200 -0.53 -16.20 -5.64
C ASP A 200 -1.24 -16.19 -4.28
N LYS A 201 -0.53 -15.76 -3.22
CA LYS A 201 -1.11 -15.61 -1.88
C LYS A 201 -2.20 -14.54 -1.85
N LEU A 202 -1.99 -13.37 -2.45
CA LEU A 202 -2.99 -12.30 -2.53
C LEU A 202 -4.24 -12.78 -3.29
N LYS A 203 -4.04 -13.42 -4.45
CA LYS A 203 -5.12 -14.02 -5.25
C LYS A 203 -5.93 -15.03 -4.44
N SER A 204 -5.27 -15.87 -3.64
CA SER A 204 -5.95 -16.82 -2.74
C SER A 204 -6.77 -16.15 -1.63
N LEU A 205 -6.40 -14.93 -1.20
CA LEU A 205 -7.13 -14.19 -0.18
C LEU A 205 -8.34 -13.47 -0.77
N LEU A 206 -8.20 -12.88 -1.97
CA LEU A 206 -9.29 -12.17 -2.64
C LEU A 206 -10.36 -13.12 -3.18
N ASN A 207 -9.98 -14.36 -3.52
CA ASN A 207 -10.92 -15.40 -3.97
C ASN A 207 -11.67 -16.10 -2.82
N LYS A 208 -11.30 -15.84 -1.55
CA LYS A 208 -12.10 -16.28 -0.41
C LYS A 208 -13.27 -15.32 -0.24
N ARG A 209 -14.41 -15.64 -0.86
CA ARG A 209 -15.67 -14.99 -0.52
C ARG A 209 -16.01 -15.29 0.97
N PRO A 210 -16.64 -14.34 1.69
CA PRO A 210 -17.21 -14.62 3.00
C PRO A 210 -18.26 -15.73 2.93
#